data_AF-A0A7J7NFA4-F1
#
_entry.id   AF-A0A7J7NFA4-F1
#
_cell.length_a   1.000
_cell.length_b   1.000
_cell.length_c   1.000
_cell.angle_alpha   90.00
_cell.angle_beta   90.00
_cell.angle_gamma   90.00
#
_symmetry.space_group_name_H-M   'P 1'
#
loop_
_entity.id
_entity.type
_entity.pdbx_description
1 polymer ?
#
loop_
_entity_poly.entity_id
_entity_poly.type
_entity_poly.pdbx_seq_one_letter_code
_entity_poly.pdbx_strand_id
1 'polypeptide(L)'
;MDTDFTCLAKAWITASVQTMGRTKSFTFYQNINIAFNRDPECPTRRSSGSTKAQWYPLNAQCVEYKGIVAQVRFRHDSGKIDEDQENDAHKIYQGMNGGNDFKHREAYKILAREPR
;
A
#
# COMPACT_ATOMS: atom_id res chain seq x y z
N MET A 1 7.69 -2.11 -13.66
CA MET A 1 6.58 -3.05 -13.37
C MET A 1 5.81 -2.73 -12.08
N ASP A 2 6.13 -1.65 -11.34
CA ASP A 2 5.47 -1.29 -10.06
C ASP A 2 4.39 -0.20 -10.22
N THR A 3 4.17 0.27 -11.46
CA THR A 3 3.22 1.34 -11.81
C THR A 3 1.78 0.96 -11.49
N ASP A 4 1.42 -0.31 -11.65
CA ASP A 4 0.06 -0.80 -11.39
C ASP A 4 -0.32 -0.72 -9.91
N PHE A 5 0.56 -1.15 -9.00
CA PHE A 5 0.29 -1.11 -7.56
C PHE A 5 0.33 0.31 -7.02
N THR A 6 1.21 1.16 -7.58
CA THR A 6 1.26 2.59 -7.30
C THR A 6 -0.06 3.27 -7.69
N CYS A 7 -0.58 2.97 -8.88
CA CYS A 7 -1.89 3.42 -9.35
C CYS A 7 -3.04 2.93 -8.46
N LEU A 8 -3.00 1.66 -8.03
CA LEU A 8 -4.00 1.13 -7.10
C LEU A 8 -3.98 1.86 -5.75
N ALA A 9 -2.80 2.18 -5.22
CA ALA A 9 -2.65 2.96 -4.00
C ALA A 9 -3.20 4.40 -4.16
N LYS A 10 -2.89 5.09 -5.26
CA LYS A 10 -3.46 6.43 -5.57
C LYS A 10 -4.98 6.41 -5.70
N ALA A 11 -5.51 5.40 -6.40
CA ALA A 11 -6.94 5.23 -6.60
C ALA A 11 -7.68 4.95 -5.27
N TRP A 12 -7.05 4.18 -4.37
CA TRP A 12 -7.57 3.93 -3.04
C TRP A 12 -7.65 5.20 -2.19
N ILE A 13 -6.59 6.02 -2.18
CA ILE A 13 -6.56 7.32 -1.49
C ILE A 13 -7.67 8.22 -2.03
N THR A 14 -7.74 8.36 -3.36
CA THR A 14 -8.75 9.18 -4.04
C THR A 14 -10.17 8.76 -3.65
N ALA A 15 -10.44 7.45 -3.67
CA ALA A 15 -11.75 6.93 -3.28
C ALA A 15 -12.03 7.10 -1.78
N SER A 16 -11.02 6.95 -0.92
CA SER A 16 -11.16 7.11 0.54
C SER A 16 -11.50 8.55 0.91
N VAL A 17 -10.80 9.53 0.33
CA VAL A 17 -11.09 10.96 0.48
C VAL A 17 -12.50 11.31 -0.01
N GLN A 18 -12.92 10.75 -1.15
CA GLN A 18 -14.24 11.01 -1.72
C GLN A 18 -15.39 10.37 -0.94
N THR A 19 -15.12 9.33 -0.15
CA THR A 19 -16.17 8.55 0.51
C THR A 19 -16.25 8.70 2.02
N MET A 20 -15.22 9.22 2.71
CA MET A 20 -15.16 9.53 4.16
C MET A 20 -16.32 8.93 5.00
N GLY A 21 -16.36 7.60 5.08
CA GLY A 21 -17.29 6.84 5.94
C GLY A 21 -18.76 6.77 5.52
N ARG A 22 -19.17 7.33 4.37
CA ARG A 22 -20.60 7.44 3.96
C ARG A 22 -21.04 6.43 2.91
N THR A 23 -20.14 5.58 2.43
CA THR A 23 -20.38 4.75 1.23
C THR A 23 -20.36 3.25 1.55
N LYS A 24 -21.33 2.50 1.00
CA LYS A 24 -21.36 1.03 1.10
C LYS A 24 -20.13 0.42 0.43
N SER A 25 -19.60 -0.69 0.97
CA SER A 25 -18.39 -1.38 0.48
C SER A 25 -18.40 -1.65 -1.03
N PHE A 26 -19.53 -2.04 -1.62
CA PHE A 26 -19.66 -2.26 -3.05
C PHE A 26 -19.37 -0.99 -3.88
N THR A 27 -19.98 0.12 -3.51
CA THR A 27 -19.82 1.43 -4.18
C THR A 27 -18.43 1.99 -3.97
N PHE A 28 -17.78 1.67 -2.85
CA PHE A 28 -16.40 2.05 -2.58
C PHE A 28 -15.41 1.42 -3.57
N TYR A 29 -15.50 0.11 -3.84
CA TYR A 29 -14.66 -0.55 -4.85
C TYR A 29 -14.97 -0.11 -6.28
N GLN A 30 -16.20 0.32 -6.56
CA GLN A 30 -16.51 0.97 -7.83
C GLN A 30 -15.78 2.32 -7.96
N ASN A 31 -15.74 3.14 -6.90
CA ASN A 31 -15.03 4.41 -6.90
C ASN A 31 -13.52 4.23 -7.08
N ILE A 32 -12.93 3.22 -6.44
CA ILE A 32 -11.51 2.87 -6.64
C ILE A 32 -11.27 2.47 -8.10
N ASN A 33 -12.13 1.62 -8.67
CA ASN A 33 -11.98 1.20 -10.06
C ASN A 33 -12.14 2.36 -11.05
N ILE A 34 -13.08 3.29 -10.79
CA ILE A 34 -13.25 4.51 -11.59
C ILE A 34 -12.01 5.39 -11.49
N ALA A 35 -11.49 5.63 -10.28
CA ALA A 35 -10.28 6.43 -10.09
C ALA A 35 -9.07 5.82 -10.81
N PHE A 36 -8.87 4.50 -10.66
CA PHE A 36 -7.80 3.76 -11.33
C PHE A 36 -7.89 3.85 -12.87
N ASN A 37 -9.09 3.69 -13.43
CA ASN A 37 -9.29 3.70 -14.89
C ASN A 37 -9.30 5.12 -15.49
N ARG A 38 -9.44 6.16 -14.67
CA ARG A 38 -9.40 7.57 -15.09
C ARG A 38 -8.00 8.18 -15.02
N ASP A 39 -7.10 7.57 -14.24
CA ASP A 39 -5.72 8.03 -14.13
C ASP A 39 -4.95 7.66 -15.43
N PRO A 40 -4.47 8.67 -16.19
CA PRO A 40 -3.77 8.44 -17.46
C PRO A 40 -2.39 7.80 -17.28
N GLU A 41 -1.82 7.82 -16.07
CA GLU A 41 -0.54 7.17 -15.76
C GLU A 41 -0.69 5.65 -15.55
N CYS A 42 -1.92 5.15 -15.49
CA CYS A 42 -2.20 3.75 -15.19
C CYS A 42 -2.23 2.89 -16.46
N PRO A 43 -1.40 1.83 -16.53
CA PRO A 43 -0.98 1.25 -17.80
C PRO A 43 -2.04 0.39 -18.48
N THR A 44 -3.15 0.03 -17.83
CA THR A 44 -4.25 -0.72 -18.47
C THR A 44 -5.56 -0.57 -17.72
N ARG A 45 -6.68 -0.39 -18.43
CA ARG A 45 -8.02 -0.42 -17.82
C ARG A 45 -8.33 -1.78 -17.23
N ARG A 46 -8.93 -1.81 -16.04
CA ARG A 46 -9.25 -3.04 -15.31
C ARG A 46 -10.72 -3.10 -14.92
N SER A 47 -11.23 -4.32 -14.81
CA SER A 47 -12.54 -4.56 -14.19
C SER A 47 -12.48 -4.34 -12.68
N SER A 48 -13.60 -3.98 -12.06
CA SER A 48 -13.68 -3.79 -10.61
C SER A 48 -13.26 -5.06 -9.84
N GLY A 49 -13.61 -6.25 -10.34
CA GLY A 49 -13.17 -7.52 -9.77
C GLY A 49 -11.65 -7.71 -9.79
N SER A 50 -10.99 -7.36 -10.90
CA SER A 50 -9.53 -7.43 -11.02
C SER A 50 -8.82 -6.42 -10.10
N THR A 51 -9.29 -5.18 -10.06
CA THR A 51 -8.81 -4.15 -9.11
C THR A 51 -8.91 -4.63 -7.67
N LYS A 52 -10.06 -5.22 -7.28
CA LYS A 52 -10.29 -5.75 -5.94
C LYS A 52 -9.38 -6.94 -5.63
N ALA A 53 -9.22 -7.88 -6.56
CA ALA A 53 -8.39 -9.07 -6.40
C ALA A 53 -6.91 -8.71 -6.18
N GLN A 54 -6.40 -7.65 -6.83
CA GLN A 54 -5.04 -7.19 -6.64
C GLN A 54 -4.85 -6.29 -5.41
N TRP A 55 -5.90 -5.57 -4.99
CA TRP A 55 -5.84 -4.73 -3.80
C TRP A 55 -5.61 -5.53 -2.52
N TYR A 56 -6.30 -6.65 -2.34
CA TYR A 56 -6.18 -7.44 -1.10
C TYR A 56 -4.75 -7.89 -0.77
N PRO A 57 -4.00 -8.55 -1.68
CA PRO A 57 -2.63 -8.95 -1.40
C PRO A 57 -1.71 -7.74 -1.20
N LEU A 58 -1.88 -6.68 -2.00
CA LEU A 58 -1.10 -5.44 -1.82
C LEU A 58 -1.29 -4.86 -0.42
N ASN A 59 -2.55 -4.68 0.00
CA ASN A 59 -2.86 -4.10 1.29
C ASN A 59 -2.39 -4.98 2.45
N ALA A 60 -2.52 -6.30 2.33
CA ALA A 60 -2.02 -7.23 3.34
C ALA A 60 -0.51 -7.07 3.55
N GLN A 61 0.27 -7.10 2.46
CA GLN A 61 1.72 -6.93 2.52
C GLN A 61 2.12 -5.54 3.06
N CYS A 62 1.43 -4.47 2.63
CA CYS A 62 1.69 -3.12 3.13
C CYS A 62 1.36 -2.96 4.62
N VAL A 63 0.28 -3.59 5.11
CA VAL A 63 -0.10 -3.55 6.54
C VAL A 63 0.89 -4.32 7.40
N GLU A 64 1.31 -5.50 6.94
CA GLU A 64 2.35 -6.30 7.62
C GLU A 64 3.67 -5.53 7.68
N TYR A 65 4.12 -5.00 6.55
CA TYR A 65 5.34 -4.19 6.47
C TYR A 65 5.26 -2.95 7.36
N LYS A 66 4.11 -2.26 7.40
CA LYS A 66 3.85 -1.14 8.33
C LYS A 66 4.00 -1.56 9.79
N GLY A 67 3.48 -2.74 10.15
CA GLY A 67 3.61 -3.30 11.50
C GLY A 67 5.06 -3.53 11.89
N ILE A 68 5.86 -4.07 10.97
CA ILE A 68 7.30 -4.29 11.17
C ILE A 68 8.05 -2.96 11.34
N VAL A 69 7.81 -1.98 10.46
CA VAL A 69 8.41 -0.63 10.57
C VAL A 69 8.05 0.01 11.91
N ALA A 70 6.80 -0.11 12.36
CA ALA A 70 6.38 0.40 13.66
C ALA A 70 7.11 -0.30 14.83
N GLN A 71 7.31 -1.62 14.75
CA GLN A 71 8.08 -2.36 15.75
C GLN A 71 9.56 -1.93 15.78
N VAL A 72 10.19 -1.75 14.62
CA VAL A 72 11.58 -1.27 14.54
C VAL A 72 11.71 0.13 15.12
N ARG A 73 10.81 1.04 14.74
CA ARG A 73 10.76 2.40 15.31
C ARG A 73 10.54 2.39 16.82
N PHE A 74 9.62 1.56 17.30
CA PHE A 74 9.34 1.45 18.73
C PHE A 74 10.54 0.94 19.54
N ARG A 75 11.36 0.05 18.96
CA ARG A 75 12.58 -0.44 19.62
C ARG A 75 13.64 0.65 19.83
N HIS A 76 13.52 1.80 19.15
CA HIS A 76 14.23 3.05 19.41
C HIS A 76 15.70 2.89 19.85
N ASP A 77 16.51 2.23 19.03
CA ASP A 77 17.97 2.24 19.22
C ASP A 77 18.49 3.66 18.96
N SER A 78 18.84 4.37 20.03
CA SER A 78 19.44 5.70 19.96
C SER A 78 20.70 5.65 19.08
N GLY A 79 20.65 6.32 17.92
CA GLY A 79 21.77 6.41 16.98
C GLY A 79 21.48 5.88 15.57
N LYS A 80 20.37 5.17 15.36
CA LYS A 80 19.96 4.73 14.01
C LYS A 80 19.23 5.84 13.26
N ILE A 81 19.68 6.13 12.04
CA ILE A 81 18.96 7.03 11.13
C ILE A 81 17.78 6.30 10.48
N ASP A 82 16.85 7.03 9.87
CA ASP A 82 15.64 6.45 9.26
C ASP A 82 15.95 5.33 8.25
N GLU A 83 17.06 5.46 7.51
CA GLU A 83 17.51 4.46 6.54
C GLU A 83 17.92 3.13 7.21
N ASP A 84 18.57 3.19 8.37
CA ASP A 84 18.93 1.99 9.14
C ASP A 84 17.67 1.26 9.63
N GLN A 85 16.68 2.02 10.07
CA GLN A 85 15.40 1.48 10.52
C GLN A 85 14.61 0.84 9.38
N GLU A 86 14.64 1.44 8.18
CA GLU A 86 14.06 0.82 6.98
C GLU A 86 14.80 -0.46 6.60
N ASN A 87 16.14 -0.47 6.63
CA ASN A 87 16.94 -1.66 6.35
C ASN A 87 16.66 -2.80 7.33
N ASP A 88 16.51 -2.49 8.61
CA ASP A 88 16.12 -3.48 9.63
C ASP A 88 14.70 -4.00 9.38
N ALA A 89 13.75 -3.13 9.03
CA ALA A 89 12.39 -3.55 8.70
C ALA A 89 12.37 -4.47 7.47
N HIS A 90 13.19 -4.20 6.45
CA HIS A 90 13.36 -5.05 5.27
C HIS A 90 13.88 -6.44 5.62
N LYS A 91 14.92 -6.53 6.45
CA LYS A 91 15.48 -7.82 6.88
C LYS A 91 14.47 -8.64 7.67
N ILE A 92 13.72 -7.99 8.57
CA ILE A 92 12.67 -8.67 9.34
C ILE A 92 11.56 -9.18 8.42
N TYR A 93 11.10 -8.34 7.48
CA TYR A 93 10.06 -8.75 6.52
C TYR A 93 10.52 -9.94 5.66
N GLN A 94 11.74 -9.91 5.13
CA GLN A 94 12.33 -11.03 4.38
C GLN A 94 12.37 -12.31 5.23
N GLY A 95 12.83 -12.21 6.48
CA GLY A 95 12.88 -13.35 7.40
C GLY A 95 11.50 -13.97 7.68
N MET A 96 10.46 -13.14 7.76
CA MET A 96 9.08 -13.60 7.97
C MET A 96 8.42 -14.17 6.70
N ASN A 97 8.82 -13.67 5.53
CA ASN A 97 8.22 -14.03 4.24
C ASN A 97 9.07 -15.03 3.44
N GLY A 98 9.82 -15.90 4.11
CA GLY A 98 10.58 -16.98 3.47
C GLY A 98 11.69 -16.50 2.53
N GLY A 99 12.32 -15.37 2.86
CA GLY A 99 13.36 -14.72 2.05
C GLY A 99 12.83 -13.83 0.92
N ASN A 100 11.52 -13.61 0.83
CA ASN A 100 10.96 -12.73 -0.19
C ASN A 100 11.12 -11.24 0.18
N ASP A 101 11.65 -10.47 -0.76
CA ASP A 101 11.73 -9.02 -0.65
C ASP A 101 10.35 -8.36 -0.67
N PHE A 102 10.22 -7.27 0.07
CA PHE A 102 9.08 -6.37 -0.06
C PHE A 102 9.19 -5.56 -1.37
N LYS A 103 8.34 -5.90 -2.34
CA LYS A 103 8.41 -5.35 -3.72
C LYS A 103 7.59 -4.08 -3.93
N HIS A 104 6.68 -3.74 -3.01
CA HIS A 104 5.70 -2.66 -3.21
C HIS A 104 6.08 -1.38 -2.44
N ARG A 105 7.35 -0.98 -2.50
CA ARG A 105 7.87 0.18 -1.75
C ARG A 105 7.14 1.48 -2.10
N GLU A 106 6.92 1.74 -3.40
CA GLU A 106 6.29 3.00 -3.83
C GLU A 106 4.80 3.05 -3.47
N ALA A 107 4.08 1.95 -3.66
CA ALA A 107 2.70 1.83 -3.20
C ALA A 107 2.61 2.00 -1.67
N TYR A 108 3.52 1.39 -0.90
CA TYR A 108 3.58 1.56 0.55
C TYR A 108 3.82 3.03 0.94
N LYS A 109 4.77 3.74 0.32
CA LYS A 109 5.03 5.16 0.61
C LYS A 109 3.78 6.02 0.41
N ILE A 110 2.97 5.73 -0.61
CA ILE A 110 1.70 6.41 -0.84
C ILE A 110 0.70 6.12 0.29
N LEU A 111 0.51 4.84 0.62
CA LEU A 111 -0.44 4.42 1.66
C LEU A 111 -0.03 4.83 3.07
N ALA A 112 1.28 4.91 3.35
CA ALA A 112 1.83 5.27 4.65
C ALA A 112 1.73 6.78 4.94
N ARG A 113 1.60 7.61 3.89
CA ARG A 113 1.44 9.07 4.00
C ARG A 113 0.03 9.52 4.35
N GLU A 114 -0.97 8.65 4.28
CA GLU A 114 -2.33 9.00 4.69
C GLU A 114 -2.41 9.14 6.22
N PRO A 115 -2.76 10.33 6.74
CA PRO A 115 -3.15 10.46 8.13
C PRO A 115 -4.46 9.69 8.34
N ARG A 116 -4.48 8.83 9.36
CA ARG A 116 -5.69 8.12 9.80
C ARG A 116 -6.73 9.08 10.34
#